data_AF-A0A520NU70-F1
#
_entry.id   AF-A0A520NU70-F1
#
_cell.length_a   1.000
_cell.length_b   1.000
_cell.length_c   1.000
_cell.angle_alpha   90.00
_cell.angle_beta   90.00
_cell.angle_gamma   90.00
#
_symmetry.space_group_name_H-M   'P 1'
#
loop_
_entity.id
_entity.type
_entity.pdbx_description
1 polymer ?
#
loop_
_entity_poly.entity_id
_entity_poly.type
_entity_poly.pdbx_seq_one_letter_code
_entity_poly.pdbx_strand_id
1 'polypeptide(L)'
;MHRDVLVKPFDAPDSLAERIARKASGLNSAGAVSFVTEASLFAGAGIPAVICGPGDIGQAHQPDEFIDRDQLAACLAFLDRMTLAPA
;
A
#
# COMPACT_ATOMS: atom_id res chain seq x y z
N MET A 1 7.62 -2.82 -9.18
CA MET A 1 6.91 -3.57 -8.12
C MET A 1 7.52 -4.96 -8.08
N HIS A 2 8.32 -5.28 -7.06
CA HIS A 2 8.49 -6.69 -6.74
C HIS A 2 7.08 -7.17 -6.39
N ARG A 3 6.55 -8.06 -7.23
CA ARG A 3 5.25 -8.68 -7.01
C ARG A 3 5.34 -9.40 -5.67
N ASP A 4 4.26 -9.35 -4.93
CA ASP A 4 4.07 -10.01 -3.63
C ASP A 4 4.51 -9.15 -2.44
N VAL A 5 3.64 -8.21 -2.05
CA VAL A 5 2.99 -8.14 -0.71
C VAL A 5 2.14 -6.85 -0.71
N LEU A 6 0.85 -6.97 -1.02
CA LEU A 6 -0.14 -5.99 -0.56
C LEU A 6 -0.49 -6.36 0.87
N VAL A 7 -0.61 -5.41 1.81
CA VAL A 7 -0.91 -5.66 3.24
C VAL A 7 -2.41 -5.91 3.50
N LYS A 8 -2.83 -7.02 4.13
CA LYS A 8 -4.20 -7.28 4.62
C LYS A 8 -4.38 -6.30 5.74
N PRO A 9 -5.42 -5.48 5.69
CA PRO A 9 -5.79 -4.71 6.85
C PRO A 9 -6.19 -5.72 7.94
N PHE A 10 -5.67 -5.54 9.14
CA PHE A 10 -6.26 -6.21 10.30
C PHE A 10 -7.71 -5.73 10.52
N ASP A 11 -8.22 -4.72 9.78
CA ASP A 11 -9.56 -4.19 10.00
C ASP A 11 -10.24 -3.42 8.82
N ALA A 12 -10.05 -3.83 7.55
CA ALA A 12 -10.68 -3.13 6.41
C ALA A 12 -10.93 -3.95 5.11
N PRO A 13 -11.28 -5.25 5.18
CA PRO A 13 -11.53 -6.04 3.98
C PRO A 13 -12.64 -5.43 3.13
N ASP A 14 -12.41 -5.36 1.81
CA ASP A 14 -13.32 -4.78 0.82
C ASP A 14 -13.76 -3.33 1.14
N SER A 15 -12.99 -2.59 1.94
CA SER A 15 -13.25 -1.17 2.20
C SER A 15 -13.10 -0.31 0.94
N LEU A 16 -13.64 0.91 0.95
CA LEU A 16 -13.42 1.86 -0.14
C LEU A 16 -11.92 2.12 -0.36
N ALA A 17 -11.14 2.23 0.72
CA ALA A 17 -9.69 2.40 0.66
C ALA A 17 -9.01 1.22 -0.05
N GLU A 18 -9.37 -0.02 0.29
CA GLU A 18 -8.83 -1.21 -0.37
C GLU A 18 -9.20 -1.27 -1.85
N ARG A 19 -10.46 -1.01 -2.20
CA ARG A 19 -10.92 -1.05 -3.60
C ARG A 19 -10.21 0.00 -4.47
N ILE A 20 -10.06 1.23 -3.95
CA ILE A 20 -9.33 2.29 -4.66
C ILE A 20 -7.86 1.90 -4.83
N ALA A 21 -7.21 1.43 -3.76
CA ALA A 21 -5.80 1.02 -3.82
C ALA A 21 -5.58 -0.18 -4.77
N ARG A 22 -6.46 -1.18 -4.78
CA ARG A 22 -6.41 -2.31 -5.71
C ARG A 22 -6.60 -1.87 -7.16
N LYS A 23 -7.57 -1.01 -7.43
CA LYS A 23 -7.80 -0.43 -8.77
C LYS A 23 -6.59 0.37 -9.25
N ALA A 24 -6.04 1.24 -8.40
CA ALA A 24 -4.88 2.06 -8.74
C ALA A 24 -3.58 1.26 -8.87
N SER A 25 -3.42 0.15 -8.13
CA SER A 25 -2.24 -0.72 -8.23
C SER A 25 -2.34 -1.78 -9.32
N GLY A 26 -3.55 -2.10 -9.80
CA GLY A 26 -3.80 -3.22 -10.70
C GLY A 26 -3.78 -4.59 -10.02
N LEU A 27 -3.89 -4.63 -8.68
CA LEU A 27 -3.79 -5.86 -7.89
C LEU A 27 -5.17 -6.43 -7.57
N ASN A 28 -5.28 -7.76 -7.63
CA ASN A 28 -6.55 -8.46 -7.47
C ASN A 28 -6.88 -8.87 -6.02
N SER A 29 -5.95 -8.70 -5.07
CA SER A 29 -6.12 -9.12 -3.66
C SER A 29 -5.11 -8.42 -2.75
N ALA A 30 -5.39 -8.37 -1.44
CA ALA A 30 -4.44 -7.96 -0.38
C ALA A 30 -4.04 -9.11 0.58
N GLY A 31 -2.91 -9.01 1.29
CA GLY A 31 -2.22 -10.07 2.09
C GLY A 31 -1.50 -9.57 3.37
N ALA A 32 -1.51 -10.18 4.55
CA ALA A 32 -1.01 -9.51 5.78
C ALA A 32 0.52 -9.34 5.87
N VAL A 33 0.98 -8.44 6.75
CA VAL A 33 2.39 -8.33 7.18
C VAL A 33 2.52 -8.31 8.70
N SER A 34 3.66 -8.77 9.22
CA SER A 34 3.94 -8.90 10.64
C SER A 34 4.78 -7.73 11.18
N PHE A 35 4.38 -6.49 10.88
CA PHE A 35 4.98 -5.28 11.44
C PHE A 35 3.91 -4.22 11.72
N VAL A 36 4.26 -3.25 12.56
CA VAL A 36 3.34 -2.19 13.01
C VAL A 36 3.49 -0.97 12.10
N THR A 37 2.38 -0.28 11.86
CA THR A 37 2.33 1.03 11.23
C THR A 37 1.25 1.88 11.91
N GLU A 38 1.21 3.15 11.57
CA GLU A 38 0.19 4.11 11.99
C GLU A 38 -1.22 3.76 11.44
N ALA A 39 -1.34 2.83 10.47
CA ALA A 39 -2.64 2.34 9.98
C ALA A 39 -3.55 1.81 11.11
N SER A 40 -2.94 1.27 12.17
CA SER A 40 -3.63 0.80 13.38
C SER A 40 -4.34 1.92 14.14
N LEU A 41 -3.81 3.15 14.12
CA LEU A 41 -4.43 4.31 14.76
C LEU A 41 -5.70 4.73 14.03
N PHE A 42 -5.67 4.73 12.69
CA PHE A 42 -6.85 5.01 11.86
C PHE A 42 -7.94 3.96 12.05
N ALA A 43 -7.55 2.68 12.06
CA ALA A 43 -8.48 1.59 12.34
C ALA A 43 -9.12 1.72 13.73
N GLY A 44 -8.33 2.04 14.76
CA GLY A 44 -8.84 2.29 16.12
C GLY A 44 -9.80 3.49 16.21
N ALA A 45 -9.71 4.43 15.28
CA ALA A 45 -10.64 5.56 15.14
C ALA A 45 -11.85 5.26 14.22
N GLY A 46 -12.01 4.02 13.74
CA GLY A 46 -13.09 3.61 12.84
C GLY A 46 -12.90 4.04 11.39
N ILE A 47 -11.68 4.42 10.99
CA ILE A 47 -11.34 4.83 9.63
C ILE A 47 -10.64 3.65 8.92
N PRO A 48 -11.24 3.06 7.87
CA PRO A 48 -10.61 2.01 7.09
C PRO A 48 -9.29 2.50 6.46
N ALA A 49 -8.19 1.78 6.72
CA ALA A 49 -6.86 2.14 6.24
C ALA A 49 -6.17 0.96 5.54
N VAL A 50 -5.35 1.28 4.54
CA VAL A 50 -4.52 0.33 3.80
C VAL A 50 -3.09 0.85 3.73
N ILE A 51 -2.12 -0.07 3.71
CA ILE A 51 -0.71 0.26 3.53
C ILE A 51 -0.33 -0.13 2.11
N CYS A 52 0.22 0.82 1.37
CA CYS A 52 0.73 0.61 0.02
C CYS A 52 1.90 1.55 -0.24
N GLY A 53 2.90 1.08 -0.97
CA GLY A 53 4.06 1.88 -1.32
C GLY A 53 5.06 1.09 -2.18
N PRO A 54 5.97 1.77 -2.86
CA PRO A 54 7.09 1.14 -3.55
C PRO A 54 8.18 0.71 -2.55
N GLY A 55 9.12 -0.10 -3.01
CA GLY A 55 10.24 -0.60 -2.20
C GLY A 55 10.06 -2.06 -1.75
N ASP A 56 11.01 -2.54 -0.95
CA ASP A 56 10.99 -3.85 -0.29
C ASP A 56 11.12 -3.66 1.22
N ILE A 57 10.22 -4.26 2.00
CA ILE A 57 10.30 -4.18 3.45
C ILE A 57 11.53 -4.89 4.00
N GLY A 58 12.06 -5.90 3.32
CA GLY A 58 13.27 -6.61 3.73
C GLY A 58 14.51 -5.72 3.78
N GLN A 59 14.50 -4.60 3.06
CA GLN A 59 15.60 -3.63 3.03
C GLN A 59 15.40 -2.47 4.02
N ALA A 60 14.21 -2.33 4.61
CA ALA A 60 13.90 -1.23 5.50
C ALA A 60 14.80 -1.28 6.75
N HIS A 61 15.29 -0.12 7.19
CA HIS A 61 16.22 0.03 8.32
C HIS A 61 17.56 -0.71 8.16
N GLN A 62 17.94 -1.07 6.93
CA GLN A 62 19.28 -1.59 6.65
C GLN A 62 20.26 -0.44 6.32
N PRO A 63 21.57 -0.61 6.56
CA PRO A 63 22.57 0.44 6.31
C PRO A 63 22.59 0.96 4.86
N ASP A 64 22.19 0.13 3.91
CA ASP A 64 22.14 0.38 2.48
C ASP A 64 20.71 0.48 1.93
N GLU A 65 19.73 0.85 2.76
CA GLU A 65 18.34 1.10 2.34
C GLU A 65 18.29 2.06 1.13
N PHE A 66 17.65 1.63 0.05
CA PHE A 66 17.51 2.41 -1.18
C PHE A 66 16.16 2.19 -1.83
N ILE A 67 15.83 2.99 -2.84
CA ILE A 67 14.67 2.72 -3.70
C ILE A 67 15.07 2.86 -5.16
N ASP A 68 14.62 1.94 -6.01
CA ASP A 68 14.91 2.02 -7.43
C ASP A 68 14.12 3.16 -8.09
N ARG A 69 14.74 3.85 -9.06
CA ARG A 69 14.10 4.97 -9.77
C ARG A 69 12.83 4.53 -10.50
N ASP A 70 12.79 3.30 -11.02
CA ASP A 70 11.62 2.73 -11.68
C ASP A 70 10.52 2.40 -10.67
N GLN A 71 10.87 1.99 -9.46
CA GLN A 71 9.90 1.81 -8.36
C GLN A 71 9.27 3.15 -7.97
N LEU A 72 10.08 4.22 -7.90
CA LEU A 72 9.58 5.57 -7.63
C LEU A 72 8.66 6.07 -8.76
N ALA A 73 9.06 5.88 -10.03
CA ALA A 73 8.23 6.24 -11.19
C ALA A 73 6.87 5.50 -11.18
N ALA A 74 6.87 4.21 -10.83
CA ALA A 74 5.65 3.43 -10.68
C ALA A 74 4.75 3.94 -9.54
N CYS A 75 5.33 4.40 -8.43
CA CYS A 75 4.61 5.01 -7.32
C CYS A 75 3.92 6.31 -7.74
N LEU A 76 4.61 7.19 -8.45
CA LEU A 76 4.01 8.44 -8.96
C LEU A 76 2.81 8.13 -9.87
N ALA A 77 2.96 7.20 -10.81
CA ALA A 77 1.86 6.79 -11.68
C ALA A 77 0.69 6.17 -10.89
N PHE A 78 0.97 5.48 -9.77
CA PHE A 78 -0.06 4.98 -8.86
C PHE A 78 -0.82 6.11 -8.18
N LEU A 79 -0.12 7.12 -7.65
CA LEU A 79 -0.72 8.30 -7.02
C LEU A 79 -1.57 9.09 -8.01
N ASP A 80 -1.12 9.25 -9.26
CA ASP A 80 -1.91 9.87 -10.32
C ASP A 80 -3.25 9.13 -10.50
N ARG A 81 -3.23 7.79 -10.55
CA ARG A 81 -4.45 6.98 -10.66
C ARG A 81 -5.36 7.06 -9.42
N MET A 82 -4.83 7.41 -8.24
CA MET A 82 -5.65 7.64 -7.05
C MET A 82 -6.40 8.97 -7.08
N THR A 83 -5.84 9.98 -7.75
CA THR A 83 -6.46 11.32 -7.86
C THR A 83 -7.53 11.41 -8.95
N LEU A 84 -7.50 10.49 -9.91
CA LEU A 84 -8.59 10.28 -10.85
C LEU A 84 -9.78 9.67 -10.09
N ALA A 85 -10.64 10.53 -9.55
CA ALA A 85 -11.85 10.13 -8.85
C ALA A 85 -12.63 9.07 -9.66
N PRO A 86 -13.17 8.03 -9.00
CA PRO A 86 -14.12 7.17 -9.69
C PRO A 86 -15.30 8.02 -10.16
N ALA A 87 -15.61 7.96 -11.45
CA ALA A 87 -16.93 8.33 -11.95
C ALA A 87 -18.01 7.45 -11.28
#